data_AF-A0A8T5SLZ5-F1
#
_entry.id   AF-A0A8T5SLZ5-F1
#
_cell.length_a   1.000
_cell.length_b   1.000
_cell.length_c   1.000
_cell.angle_alpha   90.00
_cell.angle_beta   90.00
_cell.angle_gamma   90.00
#
_symmetry.space_group_name_H-M   'P 1'
#
loop_
_entity.id
_entity.type
_entity.pdbx_description
1 polymer ?
#
loop_
_entity_poly.entity_id
_entity_poly.type
_entity_poly.pdbx_seq_one_letter_code
_entity_poly.pdbx_strand_id
1 'polypeptide(L)'
;MFRTIMALLVCLVVAVLIGAFQIVGLDIAAIQAIIGSTDITGELTAKGALLFGGLLVPYTAATSASPIYAPLVALGVAGFIAGLISKSGVRMLFVSIIALVLFFLGYYLLFLVGDPSNLDAMLNIARNLAIDLGVAFGLLFIPGIIGASLTSEDY
;
A
#
# COMPACT_ATOMS: atom_id res chain seq x y z
N MET A 1 17.54 -11.51 -8.20
CA MET A 1 17.12 -10.11 -8.48
C MET A 1 15.76 -10.03 -9.16
N PHE A 2 15.55 -10.71 -10.31
CA PHE A 2 14.27 -10.70 -11.05
C PHE A 2 13.04 -11.04 -10.18
N ARG A 3 13.09 -12.12 -9.39
CA ARG A 3 11.98 -12.53 -8.50
C ARG A 3 11.61 -11.46 -7.45
N THR A 4 12.59 -10.71 -6.95
CA THR A 4 12.36 -9.63 -5.98
C THR A 4 11.61 -8.46 -6.63
N ILE A 5 12.02 -8.08 -7.85
CA ILE A 5 11.35 -7.03 -8.62
C ILE A 5 9.92 -7.44 -8.94
N MET A 6 9.72 -8.68 -9.41
CA MET A 6 8.37 -9.19 -9.69
C MET A 6 7.50 -9.22 -8.44
N ALA A 7 8.03 -9.70 -7.31
CA ALA A 7 7.30 -9.69 -6.04
C ALA A 7 6.93 -8.26 -5.60
N LEU A 8 7.84 -7.29 -5.76
CA LEU A 8 7.56 -5.88 -5.48
C LEU A 8 6.43 -5.33 -6.38
N LEU A 9 6.52 -5.53 -7.70
CA LEU A 9 5.50 -5.06 -8.63
C LEU A 9 4.13 -5.67 -8.32
N VAL A 10 4.09 -6.98 -8.04
CA VAL A 10 2.86 -7.67 -7.66
C VAL A 10 2.32 -7.12 -6.34
N CYS A 11 3.17 -6.90 -5.34
CA CYS A 11 2.78 -6.29 -4.07
C CYS A 11 2.09 -4.93 -4.29
N LEU A 12 2.72 -4.04 -5.06
CA LEU A 12 2.20 -2.71 -5.34
C LEU A 12 0.87 -2.77 -6.09
N VAL A 13 0.80 -3.56 -7.16
CA VAL A 13 -0.42 -3.69 -7.99
C VAL A 13 -1.57 -4.27 -7.18
N VAL A 14 -1.34 -5.34 -6.40
CA VAL A 14 -2.39 -5.97 -5.61
C VAL A 14 -2.93 -5.00 -4.55
N ALA A 15 -2.05 -4.30 -3.82
CA ALA A 15 -2.49 -3.33 -2.82
C ALA A 15 -3.31 -2.20 -3.43
N VAL A 16 -2.85 -1.66 -4.57
CA VAL A 16 -3.55 -0.60 -5.31
C VAL A 16 -4.89 -1.08 -5.84
N LEU A 17 -4.97 -2.27 -6.43
CA LEU A 17 -6.23 -2.80 -6.97
C LEU A 17 -7.26 -3.02 -5.85
N ILE A 18 -6.87 -3.69 -4.76
CA ILE A 18 -7.78 -3.91 -3.63
C ILE A 18 -8.21 -2.57 -3.04
N GLY A 19 -7.27 -1.64 -2.83
CA GLY A 19 -7.59 -0.32 -2.29
C GLY A 19 -8.49 0.51 -3.23
N ALA A 20 -8.29 0.44 -4.55
CA ALA A 20 -9.13 1.14 -5.53
C ALA A 20 -10.61 0.75 -5.39
N PHE A 21 -10.90 -0.54 -5.23
CA PHE A 21 -12.27 -1.02 -5.08
C PHE A 21 -12.80 -0.89 -3.66
N GLN A 22 -11.99 -1.16 -2.64
CA GLN A 22 -12.44 -1.29 -1.25
C GLN A 22 -12.26 -0.03 -0.40
N ILE A 23 -11.25 0.79 -0.68
CA ILE A 23 -10.99 2.04 0.03
C ILE A 23 -11.65 3.20 -0.73
N VAL A 24 -11.43 3.28 -2.04
CA VAL A 24 -11.91 4.40 -2.86
C VAL A 24 -13.35 4.16 -3.35
N GLY A 25 -13.80 2.90 -3.41
CA GLY A 25 -15.14 2.56 -3.89
C GLY A 25 -15.30 2.78 -5.39
N LEU A 26 -14.26 2.50 -6.20
CA LEU A 26 -14.33 2.62 -7.66
C LEU A 26 -15.21 1.54 -8.28
N ASP A 27 -16.53 1.74 -8.25
CA ASP A 27 -17.48 0.94 -9.01
C ASP A 27 -17.54 1.38 -10.48
N ILE A 28 -18.35 0.67 -11.29
CA ILE A 28 -18.48 0.94 -12.72
C ILE A 28 -18.99 2.37 -12.97
N ALA A 29 -19.92 2.86 -12.14
CA ALA A 29 -20.49 4.19 -12.29
C ALA A 29 -19.45 5.28 -11.98
N ALA A 30 -18.64 5.11 -10.93
CA ALA A 30 -17.55 5.99 -10.58
C ALA A 30 -16.47 6.02 -11.67
N ILE A 31 -16.14 4.87 -12.26
CA ILE A 31 -15.19 4.80 -13.38
C ILE A 31 -15.74 5.55 -14.60
N GLN A 32 -17.02 5.37 -14.93
CA GLN A 32 -17.66 6.09 -16.03
C GLN A 32 -17.71 7.60 -15.79
N ALA A 33 -17.95 8.03 -14.54
CA ALA A 33 -17.92 9.44 -14.16
C ALA A 33 -16.53 10.06 -14.37
N ILE A 34 -15.46 9.37 -13.96
CA ILE A 34 -14.08 9.82 -14.16
C ILE A 34 -13.77 9.94 -15.65
N ILE A 35 -14.16 8.95 -16.47
CA ILE A 35 -13.92 8.97 -17.92
C ILE A 35 -14.69 10.12 -18.60
N GLY A 36 -15.89 10.43 -18.11
CA GLY A 36 -16.71 11.53 -18.60
C GLY A 36 -16.32 12.92 -18.06
N SER A 37 -15.34 13.00 -17.16
CA SER A 37 -14.92 14.25 -16.53
C SER A 37 -14.15 15.15 -17.48
N THR A 38 -14.34 16.46 -17.34
CA THR A 38 -13.53 17.47 -18.05
C THR A 38 -12.13 17.62 -17.44
N ASP A 39 -11.88 17.10 -16.24
CA ASP A 39 -10.58 17.08 -15.55
C ASP A 39 -10.26 15.69 -14.99
N ILE A 40 -9.96 14.76 -15.91
CA ILE A 40 -9.62 13.37 -15.58
C ILE A 40 -8.39 13.30 -14.66
N THR A 41 -7.38 14.12 -14.92
CA THR A 41 -6.12 14.11 -14.16
C THR A 41 -6.33 14.56 -12.72
N GLY A 42 -7.10 15.63 -12.50
CA GLY A 42 -7.44 16.10 -11.16
C GLY A 42 -8.23 15.05 -10.39
N GLU A 43 -9.22 14.42 -11.03
CA GLU A 43 -10.00 13.35 -10.40
C GLU A 43 -9.15 12.13 -10.04
N LEU A 44 -8.31 11.63 -10.94
CA LEU A 44 -7.41 10.51 -10.65
C LEU A 44 -6.42 10.83 -9.53
N THR A 45 -5.92 12.08 -9.47
CA THR A 45 -5.04 12.54 -8.40
C THR A 45 -5.76 12.52 -7.06
N ALA A 46 -7.00 13.05 -6.99
CA ALA A 46 -7.81 13.04 -5.78
C ALA A 46 -8.14 11.61 -5.31
N LYS A 47 -8.45 10.70 -6.24
CA LYS A 47 -8.69 9.27 -5.93
C LYS A 47 -7.41 8.59 -5.45
N GLY A 48 -6.27 8.89 -6.07
CA GLY A 48 -4.96 8.43 -5.62
C GLY A 48 -4.63 8.93 -4.22
N ALA A 49 -4.87 10.20 -3.93
CA ALA A 49 -4.71 10.78 -2.60
C ALA A 49 -5.51 10.00 -1.55
N LEU A 50 -6.80 9.75 -1.81
CA LEU A 50 -7.65 8.96 -0.90
C LEU A 50 -7.14 7.52 -0.72
N LEU A 51 -6.69 6.88 -1.80
CA LEU A 51 -6.13 5.53 -1.77
C LEU A 51 -4.91 5.45 -0.85
N PHE A 52 -3.91 6.29 -1.06
CA PHE A 52 -2.70 6.29 -0.23
C PHE A 52 -2.97 6.82 1.18
N GLY A 53 -3.91 7.76 1.33
CA GLY A 53 -4.49 8.21 2.59
C GLY A 53 -4.95 7.03 3.45
N GLY A 54 -5.75 6.13 2.87
CA GLY A 54 -6.25 4.94 3.57
C GLY A 54 -5.21 3.85 3.77
N LEU A 55 -4.35 3.58 2.77
CA LEU A 55 -3.33 2.54 2.86
C LEU A 55 -2.28 2.80 3.96
N LEU A 56 -2.00 4.07 4.28
CA LEU A 56 -0.96 4.43 5.26
C LEU A 56 -1.45 4.57 6.68
N VAL A 57 -2.75 4.38 6.93
CA VAL A 57 -3.34 4.46 8.27
C VAL A 57 -4.09 3.17 8.68
N PRO A 58 -3.53 1.97 8.45
CA PRO A 58 -4.24 0.71 8.67
C PRO A 58 -4.67 0.47 10.12
N TYR A 59 -3.84 0.87 11.09
CA TYR A 59 -4.15 0.70 12.50
C TYR A 59 -5.21 1.71 12.94
N THR A 60 -5.00 2.98 12.59
CA THR A 60 -5.94 4.06 12.93
C THR A 60 -7.32 3.81 12.31
N ALA A 61 -7.38 3.34 11.06
CA ALA A 61 -8.63 2.98 10.40
C ALA A 61 -9.37 1.84 11.12
N ALA A 62 -8.64 0.80 11.52
CA ALA A 62 -9.20 -0.37 12.20
C ALA A 62 -9.63 -0.11 13.65
N THR A 63 -9.04 0.90 14.31
CA THR A 63 -9.34 1.25 15.71
C THR A 63 -10.25 2.47 15.86
N SER A 64 -10.69 3.05 14.75
CA SER A 64 -11.66 4.16 14.76
C SER A 64 -13.06 3.72 15.24
N ALA A 65 -13.92 4.71 15.55
CA ALA A 65 -15.28 4.45 16.04
C ALA A 65 -16.15 3.64 15.06
N SER A 66 -15.87 3.72 13.76
CA SER A 66 -16.45 2.87 12.72
C SER A 66 -15.30 2.14 12.02
N PRO A 67 -14.91 0.95 12.50
CA PRO A 67 -13.74 0.25 12.00
C PRO A 67 -13.76 0.02 10.48
N ILE A 68 -12.68 0.42 9.82
CA ILE A 68 -12.46 0.17 8.39
C ILE A 68 -11.28 -0.78 8.25
N TYR A 69 -11.54 -2.00 7.77
CA TYR A 69 -10.53 -3.05 7.63
C TYR A 69 -9.93 -3.16 6.22
N ALA A 70 -10.45 -2.41 5.25
CA ALA A 70 -9.98 -2.46 3.86
C ALA A 70 -8.45 -2.25 3.73
N PRO A 71 -7.79 -1.32 4.44
CA PRO A 71 -6.34 -1.19 4.40
C PRO A 71 -5.59 -2.42 4.92
N LEU A 72 -6.10 -3.06 5.99
CA LEU A 72 -5.50 -4.29 6.52
C LEU A 72 -5.49 -5.40 5.48
N VAL A 73 -6.64 -5.59 4.81
CA VAL A 73 -6.82 -6.62 3.79
C VAL A 73 -5.95 -6.31 2.58
N ALA A 74 -5.95 -5.06 2.10
CA ALA A 74 -5.16 -4.65 0.93
C ALA A 74 -3.66 -4.93 1.13
N LEU A 75 -3.09 -4.49 2.24
CA LEU A 75 -1.67 -4.70 2.54
C LEU A 75 -1.35 -6.17 2.85
N GLY A 76 -2.20 -6.84 3.63
CA GLY A 76 -2.02 -8.25 4.01
C GLY A 76 -2.03 -9.19 2.81
N VAL A 77 -3.02 -9.04 1.92
CA VAL A 77 -3.15 -9.86 0.71
C VAL A 77 -2.03 -9.55 -0.28
N ALA A 78 -1.67 -8.27 -0.44
CA ALA A 78 -0.53 -7.87 -1.26
C ALA A 78 0.79 -8.51 -0.79
N GLY A 79 1.05 -8.44 0.52
CA GLY A 79 2.20 -9.08 1.15
C GLY A 79 2.21 -10.58 0.90
N PHE A 80 1.09 -11.27 1.17
CA PHE A 80 0.96 -12.71 0.99
C PHE A 80 1.25 -13.15 -0.46
N ILE A 81 0.60 -12.53 -1.45
CA ILE A 81 0.78 -12.88 -2.86
C ILE A 81 2.23 -12.59 -3.31
N ALA A 82 2.79 -11.44 -2.91
CA ALA A 82 4.20 -11.14 -3.17
C ALA A 82 5.14 -12.19 -2.56
N GLY A 83 4.79 -12.69 -1.36
CA GLY A 83 5.44 -13.80 -0.70
C GLY A 83 5.55 -15.04 -1.59
N LEU A 84 4.41 -15.51 -2.11
CA LEU A 84 4.32 -16.68 -3.00
C LEU A 84 5.27 -16.58 -4.21
N ILE A 85 5.42 -15.37 -4.76
CA ILE A 85 6.29 -15.09 -5.91
C ILE A 85 7.76 -14.99 -5.50
N SER A 86 8.03 -14.38 -4.35
CA SER A 86 9.40 -14.13 -3.87
C SER A 86 10.11 -15.41 -3.45
N LYS A 87 9.38 -16.37 -2.87
CA LYS A 87 9.86 -17.64 -2.31
C LYS A 87 10.96 -17.51 -1.25
N SER A 88 11.13 -16.32 -0.64
CA SER A 88 12.20 -16.09 0.34
C SER A 88 11.82 -14.98 1.32
N GLY A 89 11.89 -15.30 2.63
CA GLY A 89 11.64 -14.31 3.69
C GLY A 89 12.58 -13.10 3.62
N VAL A 90 13.86 -13.32 3.28
CA VAL A 90 14.84 -12.23 3.11
C VAL A 90 14.43 -11.31 1.96
N ARG A 91 13.94 -11.86 0.84
CA ARG A 91 13.42 -11.02 -0.26
C ARG A 91 12.19 -10.25 0.17
N MET A 92 11.31 -10.86 0.96
CA MET A 92 10.13 -10.18 1.49
C MET A 92 10.46 -9.06 2.45
N LEU A 93 11.56 -9.13 3.19
CA LEU A 93 12.03 -7.99 3.99
C LEU A 93 12.29 -6.77 3.10
N PHE A 94 13.05 -6.94 2.02
CA PHE A 94 13.33 -5.86 1.07
C PHE A 94 12.09 -5.39 0.33
N VAL A 95 11.24 -6.30 -0.14
CA VAL A 95 9.97 -5.95 -0.81
C VAL A 95 9.09 -5.12 0.12
N SER A 96 8.96 -5.51 1.39
CA SER A 96 8.10 -4.83 2.36
C SER A 96 8.63 -3.44 2.71
N ILE A 97 9.95 -3.29 2.89
CA ILE A 97 10.57 -1.98 3.14
C ILE A 97 10.35 -1.05 1.93
N ILE A 98 10.66 -1.52 0.72
CA ILE A 98 10.55 -0.69 -0.48
C ILE A 98 9.07 -0.33 -0.75
N ALA A 99 8.15 -1.28 -0.61
CA ALA A 99 6.72 -1.03 -0.77
C ALA A 99 6.22 -0.01 0.26
N LEU A 100 6.59 -0.14 1.54
CA LEU A 100 6.24 0.81 2.58
C LEU A 100 6.73 2.22 2.26
N VAL A 101 7.98 2.37 1.81
CA VAL A 101 8.54 3.67 1.42
C VAL A 101 7.76 4.26 0.25
N LEU A 102 7.46 3.46 -0.79
CA LEU A 102 6.69 3.93 -1.94
C LEU A 102 5.26 4.34 -1.58
N PHE A 103 4.61 3.58 -0.70
CA PHE A 103 3.29 3.93 -0.19
C PHE A 103 3.38 5.23 0.63
N PHE A 104 4.35 5.36 1.53
CA PHE A 104 4.55 6.57 2.32
C PHE A 104 4.80 7.81 1.45
N LEU A 105 5.60 7.67 0.38
CA LEU A 105 5.81 8.73 -0.60
C LEU A 105 4.51 9.09 -1.32
N GLY A 106 3.73 8.10 -1.74
CA GLY A 106 2.41 8.33 -2.35
C GLY A 106 1.48 9.09 -1.40
N TYR A 107 1.45 8.73 -0.11
CA TYR A 107 0.70 9.44 0.92
C TYR A 107 1.18 10.88 1.09
N TYR A 108 2.49 11.09 1.28
CA TYR A 108 3.02 12.42 1.53
C TYR A 108 2.81 13.35 0.33
N LEU A 109 3.07 12.88 -0.90
CA LEU A 109 2.99 13.70 -2.10
C LEU A 109 1.55 13.94 -2.55
N LEU A 110 0.68 12.92 -2.52
CA LEU A 110 -0.67 13.02 -3.06
C LEU A 110 -1.69 13.41 -2.00
N PHE A 111 -1.62 12.82 -0.80
CA PHE A 111 -2.61 13.07 0.24
C PHE A 111 -2.31 14.33 1.07
N LEU A 112 -1.05 14.51 1.46
CA LEU A 112 -0.63 15.68 2.24
C LEU A 112 -0.17 16.86 1.37
N VAL A 113 -0.05 16.67 0.06
CA VAL A 113 0.47 17.68 -0.88
C VAL A 113 1.84 18.21 -0.41
N GLY A 114 2.66 17.30 0.11
CA GLY A 114 3.96 17.61 0.69
C GLY A 114 5.04 17.86 -0.35
N ASP A 115 6.04 18.67 0.03
CA ASP A 115 7.22 18.92 -0.80
C ASP A 115 8.23 17.76 -0.64
N PRO A 116 8.55 17.00 -1.72
CA PRO A 116 9.49 15.87 -1.67
C PRO A 116 10.92 16.26 -1.25
N SER A 117 11.28 17.54 -1.35
CA SER A 117 12.60 18.02 -0.94
C SER A 117 12.71 18.30 0.56
N ASN A 118 11.57 18.38 1.26
CA ASN A 118 11.52 18.70 2.69
C ASN A 118 11.57 17.43 3.56
N LEU A 119 12.78 16.93 3.80
CA LEU A 119 13.03 15.74 4.61
C LEU A 119 12.57 15.90 6.07
N ASP A 120 12.67 17.10 6.65
CA ASP A 120 12.26 17.35 8.04
C ASP A 120 10.75 17.19 8.21
N ALA A 121 9.96 17.70 7.25
CA ALA A 121 8.52 17.51 7.23
C ALA A 121 8.14 16.02 7.10
N MET A 122 8.79 15.30 6.18
CA MET A 122 8.58 13.86 6.00
C MET A 122 8.89 13.07 7.28
N LEU A 123 10.01 13.36 7.94
CA LEU A 123 10.40 12.70 9.18
C LEU A 123 9.40 12.95 10.31
N ASN A 124 8.89 14.18 10.44
CA ASN A 124 7.89 14.51 11.44
C ASN A 124 6.57 13.76 11.20
N ILE A 125 6.13 13.66 9.95
CA ILE A 125 4.94 12.88 9.59
C ILE A 125 5.14 11.40 9.87
N ALA A 126 6.30 10.83 9.50
CA ALA A 126 6.62 9.44 9.77
C ALA A 126 6.62 9.12 11.28
N ARG A 127 7.10 10.05 12.13
CA ARG A 127 7.04 9.91 13.59
C ARG A 127 5.61 9.91 14.12
N ASN A 128 4.76 10.80 13.60
CA ASN A 128 3.36 10.87 14.00
C ASN A 128 2.56 9.64 13.57
N LEU A 129 2.94 9.02 12.46
CA LEU A 129 2.34 7.78 11.94
C LEU A 129 3.12 6.52 12.32
N ALA A 130 4.00 6.56 13.32
CA ALA A 130 4.92 5.46 13.62
C ALA A 130 4.22 4.11 13.87
N ILE A 131 3.06 4.13 14.53
CA ILE A 131 2.26 2.92 14.79
C ILE A 131 1.68 2.38 13.48
N ASP A 132 1.05 3.24 12.69
CA ASP A 132 0.48 2.86 11.41
C ASP A 132 1.54 2.35 10.42
N LEU A 133 2.72 2.97 10.38
CA LEU A 133 3.85 2.51 9.58
C LEU A 133 4.36 1.13 10.04
N GLY A 134 4.44 0.92 11.36
CA GLY A 134 4.81 -0.38 11.94
C GLY A 134 3.81 -1.47 11.58
N VAL A 135 2.51 -1.17 11.65
CA VAL A 135 1.44 -2.11 11.27
C VAL A 135 1.42 -2.34 9.76
N ALA A 136 1.56 -1.32 8.94
CA ALA A 136 1.66 -1.45 7.48
C ALA A 136 2.86 -2.34 7.09
N PHE A 137 4.02 -2.14 7.71
CA PHE A 137 5.17 -3.02 7.52
C PHE A 137 4.86 -4.46 7.93
N GLY A 138 4.28 -4.67 9.11
CA GLY A 138 3.91 -5.99 9.60
C GLY A 138 2.94 -6.73 8.67
N LEU A 139 1.95 -6.02 8.13
CA LEU A 139 0.97 -6.55 7.17
C LEU A 139 1.58 -6.92 5.82
N LEU A 140 2.63 -6.23 5.39
CA LEU A 140 3.35 -6.61 4.18
C LEU A 140 4.29 -7.79 4.44
N PHE A 141 5.03 -7.72 5.55
CA PHE A 141 6.14 -8.61 5.81
C PHE A 141 5.71 -9.97 6.37
N ILE A 142 4.85 -10.01 7.39
CA ILE A 142 4.47 -11.27 8.06
C ILE A 142 3.69 -12.17 7.10
N PRO A 143 2.58 -11.73 6.47
CA PRO A 143 1.92 -12.50 5.41
C PRO A 143 2.86 -12.82 4.25
N GLY A 144 3.79 -11.93 3.93
CA GLY A 144 4.84 -12.17 2.93
C GLY A 144 5.73 -13.35 3.23
N ILE A 145 6.23 -13.46 4.48
CA ILE A 145 7.01 -14.63 4.91
C ILE A 145 6.16 -15.89 4.84
N ILE A 146 4.91 -15.83 5.29
CA ILE A 146 3.99 -16.97 5.23
C ILE A 146 3.84 -17.42 3.78
N GLY A 147 3.49 -16.52 2.85
CA GLY A 147 3.40 -16.83 1.43
C GLY A 147 4.70 -17.40 0.86
N ALA A 148 5.84 -16.79 1.19
CA ALA A 148 7.15 -17.28 0.74
C ALA A 148 7.47 -18.69 1.24
N SER A 149 7.06 -19.05 2.46
CA SER A 149 7.29 -20.37 3.05
C SER A 149 6.44 -21.48 2.41
N LEU A 150 5.29 -21.13 1.82
CA LEU A 150 4.42 -22.10 1.15
C LEU A 150 4.94 -22.52 -0.22
N THR A 151 5.83 -21.73 -0.82
CA THR A 151 6.36 -21.94 -2.16
C THR A 151 7.89 -22.00 -2.19
N SER A 152 8.53 -22.03 -1.01
CA SER A 152 9.97 -22.20 -0.89
C SER A 152 10.36 -23.55 -1.45
N GLU A 153 11.31 -23.52 -2.39
CA GLU A 153 11.93 -24.73 -2.91
C GLU A 153 13.16 -24.99 -2.05
N ASP A 154 13.15 -26.11 -1.31
CA ASP A 154 14.33 -26.62 -0.61
C ASP A 154 15.30 -27.16 -1.66
N TYR A 155 16.30 -26.36 -2.03
CA TYR A 155 17.45 -26.79 -2.84
C TYR A 155 18.70 -26.81 -1.99
#